data_AF-A0A4Q4MPX0-F1
#
_entry.id   AF-A0A4Q4MPX0-F1
#
_cell.length_a   1.000
_cell.length_b   1.000
_cell.length_c   1.000
_cell.angle_alpha   90.00
_cell.angle_beta   90.00
_cell.angle_gamma   90.00
#
_symmetry.space_group_name_H-M   'P 1'
#
loop_
_entity.id
_entity.type
_entity.pdbx_description
1 polymer ?
#
loop_
_entity_poly.entity_id
_entity_poly.type
_entity_poly.pdbx_seq_one_letter_code
_entity_poly.pdbx_strand_id
1 'polypeptide(L)'
;MAWLARPDNTAWLLILDNVDREYVAQGGDPDAYDVRRYLSGADHGSVLVTTRLARLEQLGESQQLDKVDEAQAKAILESWYKKKHDAAESERLLVLLDGLPLAIAQAGAYLHESGVGLATYLRFYEQQWSALMESDHLANAPLQDYPERSVWTTWAISYQAIRNRHEHTANLLLLWSFLDNKDLWHGLFAAACAASPVATRMLSGWIGDIAGSEIEFSRAMQLLRNYSLVEQVQDTDAMHALDFLFTTQDKLAEAEQMYERALRGYEEVLGPTNRSTLDTVDSLSSLYFKQDKLGEAEKMFERALRGYEERLGSDRVQRYRPALNILESLGDLYAK
;
A
#
# COMPACT_ATOMS: atom_id res chain seq x y z
N MET A 1 -20.08 13.21 6.30
CA MET A 1 -19.86 14.53 6.94
C MET A 1 -20.82 14.85 8.08
N ALA A 2 -22.11 14.46 8.03
CA ALA A 2 -23.07 14.79 9.10
C ALA A 2 -22.66 14.32 10.51
N TRP A 3 -21.95 13.19 10.62
CA TRP A 3 -21.40 12.71 11.90
C TRP A 3 -20.29 13.63 12.45
N LEU A 4 -19.41 14.15 11.59
CA LEU A 4 -18.36 15.10 11.98
C LEU A 4 -18.92 16.46 12.42
N ALA A 5 -20.11 16.81 11.94
CA ALA A 5 -20.78 18.07 12.27
C ALA A 5 -21.72 17.99 13.48
N ARG A 6 -21.72 16.88 14.22
CA ARG A 6 -22.55 16.77 15.41
C ARG A 6 -21.96 17.60 16.56
N PRO A 7 -22.78 18.37 17.30
CA PRO A 7 -22.28 19.23 18.39
C PRO A 7 -21.58 18.48 19.54
N ASP A 8 -21.87 17.19 19.71
CA ASP A 8 -21.26 16.31 20.72
C ASP A 8 -19.96 15.64 20.23
N ASN A 9 -19.61 15.80 18.95
CA ASN A 9 -18.44 15.19 18.33
C ASN A 9 -17.34 16.24 18.07
N THR A 10 -16.72 16.75 19.14
CA THR A 10 -15.84 17.93 19.07
C THR A 10 -14.36 17.60 18.89
N ALA A 11 -13.94 16.34 19.05
CA ALA A 11 -12.54 15.93 19.14
C ALA A 11 -12.19 14.86 18.08
N TRP A 12 -12.16 15.27 16.81
CA TRP A 12 -11.77 14.40 15.69
C TRP A 12 -10.66 15.03 14.86
N LEU A 13 -9.90 14.17 14.18
CA LEU A 13 -8.90 14.54 13.18
C LEU A 13 -9.25 13.82 11.86
N LEU A 14 -9.46 14.58 10.80
CA LEU A 14 -9.61 14.07 9.44
C LEU A 14 -8.28 14.25 8.68
N ILE A 15 -7.72 13.17 8.15
CA ILE A 15 -6.50 13.20 7.35
C ILE A 15 -6.88 12.95 5.89
N LEU A 16 -6.60 13.92 5.03
CA LEU A 16 -6.75 13.82 3.58
C LEU A 16 -5.34 13.71 2.99
N ASP A 17 -4.94 12.49 2.69
CA ASP A 17 -3.59 12.18 2.23
C ASP A 17 -3.49 12.17 0.70
N ASN A 18 -2.40 12.73 0.17
CA ASN A 18 -2.07 12.84 -1.25
C ASN A 18 -3.15 13.49 -2.12
N VAL A 19 -3.60 14.68 -1.73
CA VAL A 19 -4.53 15.47 -2.56
C VAL A 19 -3.77 16.08 -3.74
N ASP A 20 -3.85 15.47 -4.92
CA ASP A 20 -3.07 15.86 -6.11
C ASP A 20 -3.92 16.19 -7.36
N ARG A 21 -5.22 15.86 -7.36
CA ARG A 21 -6.16 16.11 -8.46
C ARG A 21 -7.34 16.99 -8.03
N GLU A 22 -7.11 18.29 -7.84
CA GLU A 22 -8.20 19.21 -7.47
C GLU A 22 -8.89 19.83 -8.70
N TYR A 23 -10.23 19.81 -8.68
CA TYR A 23 -11.11 20.32 -9.75
C TYR A 23 -10.83 21.79 -10.11
N VAL A 24 -10.67 22.06 -11.41
CA VAL A 24 -10.57 23.42 -11.97
C VAL A 24 -11.70 23.64 -12.97
N ALA A 25 -12.39 24.79 -12.86
CA ALA A 25 -13.62 25.08 -13.60
C ALA A 25 -13.49 25.15 -15.13
N GLN A 26 -12.28 25.18 -15.69
CA GLN A 26 -12.03 25.19 -17.13
C GLN A 26 -11.01 24.11 -17.50
N GLY A 27 -11.45 23.10 -18.26
CA GLY A 27 -10.56 22.10 -18.88
C GLY A 27 -9.92 21.09 -17.93
N GLY A 28 -10.55 20.80 -16.78
CA GLY A 28 -9.98 19.93 -15.74
C GLY A 28 -9.95 18.44 -16.08
N ASP A 29 -8.98 17.75 -15.47
CA ASP A 29 -8.90 16.29 -15.35
C ASP A 29 -10.27 15.71 -14.95
N PRO A 30 -10.84 14.76 -15.71
CA PRO A 30 -12.15 14.17 -15.43
C PRO A 30 -12.23 13.49 -14.06
N ASP A 31 -11.09 13.09 -13.49
CA ASP A 31 -11.00 12.45 -12.18
C ASP A 31 -10.74 13.47 -11.05
N ALA A 32 -10.69 14.78 -11.36
CA ALA A 32 -10.42 15.81 -10.37
C ALA A 32 -11.62 16.05 -9.44
N TYR A 33 -11.33 16.28 -8.15
CA TYR A 33 -12.34 16.46 -7.11
C TYR A 33 -12.15 17.76 -6.34
N ASP A 34 -13.22 18.25 -5.71
CA ASP A 34 -13.14 19.45 -4.85
C ASP A 34 -13.03 19.00 -3.40
N VAL A 35 -11.82 19.15 -2.83
CA VAL A 35 -11.52 18.74 -1.46
C VAL A 35 -12.44 19.41 -0.43
N ARG A 36 -12.93 20.62 -0.72
CA ARG A 36 -13.82 21.39 0.17
C ARG A 36 -15.17 20.71 0.39
N ARG A 37 -15.60 19.84 -0.53
CA ARG A 37 -16.83 19.03 -0.37
C ARG A 37 -16.71 17.99 0.74
N TYR A 38 -15.48 17.64 1.10
CA TYR A 38 -15.15 16.70 2.16
C TYR A 38 -14.72 17.41 3.45
N LEU A 39 -14.86 18.72 3.55
CA LEU A 39 -14.68 19.47 4.79
C LEU A 39 -16.05 19.63 5.47
N SER A 40 -16.11 19.36 6.77
CA SER A 40 -17.34 19.62 7.53
C SER A 40 -17.49 21.12 7.70
N GLY A 41 -18.69 21.68 7.56
CA GLY A 41 -18.96 23.08 7.93
C GLY A 41 -18.99 23.34 9.44
N ALA A 42 -18.53 22.39 10.25
CA ALA A 42 -18.46 22.50 11.70
C ALA A 42 -17.28 23.38 12.12
N ASP A 43 -17.43 24.08 13.24
CA ASP A 43 -16.40 24.93 13.86
C ASP A 43 -15.52 24.17 14.86
N HIS A 44 -15.61 22.84 14.88
CA HIS A 44 -14.86 21.95 15.76
C HIS A 44 -14.17 20.83 14.98
N GLY A 45 -13.21 20.16 15.62
CA GLY A 45 -12.35 19.15 15.00
C GLY A 45 -11.13 19.74 14.30
N SER A 46 -10.36 18.89 13.63
CA SER A 46 -9.14 19.28 12.92
C SER A 46 -9.02 18.51 11.60
N VAL A 47 -8.49 19.18 10.58
CA VAL A 47 -8.23 18.57 9.27
C VAL A 47 -6.76 18.74 8.94
N LEU A 48 -6.10 17.65 8.55
CA LEU A 48 -4.75 17.66 8.02
C LEU A 48 -4.81 17.23 6.55
N VAL A 49 -4.21 18.02 5.66
CA VAL A 49 -4.14 17.72 4.22
C VAL A 49 -2.68 17.62 3.82
N THR A 50 -2.30 16.53 3.15
CA THR A 50 -1.00 16.41 2.48
C THR A 50 -1.21 16.57 0.97
N THR A 51 -0.38 17.38 0.32
CA THR A 51 -0.60 17.76 -1.08
C THR A 51 0.67 18.29 -1.74
N ARG A 52 0.75 18.15 -3.06
CA ARG A 52 1.73 18.85 -3.91
C ARG A 52 1.17 20.15 -4.50
N LEU A 53 -0.10 20.46 -4.24
CA LEU A 53 -0.81 21.59 -4.83
C LEU A 53 -0.70 22.81 -3.92
N ALA A 54 0.26 23.70 -4.21
CA ALA A 54 0.49 24.94 -3.44
C ALA A 54 -0.78 25.80 -3.28
N ARG A 55 -1.73 25.73 -4.22
CA ARG A 55 -3.00 26.47 -4.12
C ARG A 55 -3.86 26.10 -2.90
N LEU A 56 -3.72 24.89 -2.36
CA LEU A 56 -4.50 24.43 -1.20
C LEU A 56 -4.05 25.11 0.10
N GLU A 57 -2.93 25.83 0.11
CA GLU A 57 -2.50 26.69 1.23
C GLU A 57 -3.58 27.72 1.61
N GLN A 58 -4.47 28.09 0.68
CA GLN A 58 -5.58 29.00 0.96
C GLN A 58 -6.63 28.43 1.92
N LEU A 59 -6.63 27.12 2.17
CA LEU A 59 -7.62 26.46 3.02
C LEU A 59 -7.31 26.55 4.52
N GLY A 60 -6.09 26.93 4.92
CA GLY A 60 -5.72 26.99 6.34
C GLY A 60 -4.24 27.26 6.57
N GLU A 61 -3.76 26.98 7.79
CA GLU A 61 -2.32 27.04 8.09
C GLU A 61 -1.58 25.97 7.30
N SER A 62 -0.52 26.37 6.59
CA SER A 62 0.30 25.47 5.78
C SER A 62 1.70 25.33 6.38
N GLN A 63 2.26 24.13 6.22
CA GLN A 63 3.66 23.85 6.51
C GLN A 63 4.29 23.25 5.26
N GLN A 64 5.20 24.00 4.65
CA GLN A 64 5.96 23.51 3.50
C GLN A 64 6.95 22.44 3.98
N LEU A 65 7.01 21.32 3.25
CA LEU A 65 8.01 20.29 3.46
C LEU A 65 9.16 20.52 2.49
N ASP A 66 10.35 20.73 3.05
CA ASP A 66 11.59 20.89 2.31
C ASP A 66 12.40 19.59 2.27
N LYS A 67 13.47 19.62 1.47
CA LYS A 67 14.52 18.59 1.47
C LYS A 67 15.09 18.42 2.88
N VAL A 68 15.53 17.20 3.18
CA VAL A 68 16.18 16.93 4.46
C VAL A 68 17.56 17.57 4.52
N ASP A 69 17.94 17.99 5.72
CA ASP A 69 19.30 18.46 5.98
C ASP A 69 20.33 17.31 5.93
N GLU A 70 21.61 17.66 5.96
CA GLU A 70 22.70 16.67 5.88
C GLU A 70 22.65 15.63 7.01
N ALA A 71 22.30 16.05 8.23
CA ALA A 71 22.25 15.16 9.39
C ALA A 71 21.09 14.16 9.27
N GLN A 72 19.93 14.62 8.84
CA GLN A 72 18.76 13.81 8.54
C GLN A 72 19.02 12.87 7.35
N ALA A 73 19.61 13.37 6.28
CA ALA A 73 19.95 12.58 5.10
C ALA A 73 20.89 11.42 5.45
N LYS A 74 21.91 11.69 6.26
CA LYS A 74 22.82 10.66 6.78
C LYS A 74 22.10 9.64 7.66
N ALA A 75 21.23 10.10 8.57
CA ALA A 75 20.45 9.21 9.42
C ALA A 75 19.54 8.27 8.62
N ILE A 76 18.90 8.79 7.56
CA ILE A 76 18.09 7.97 6.64
C ILE A 76 18.99 6.92 5.97
N LEU A 77 20.12 7.32 5.36
CA LEU A 77 21.02 6.38 4.69
C LEU A 77 21.52 5.29 5.63
N GLU A 78 21.90 5.63 6.87
CA GLU A 78 22.35 4.69 7.90
C GLU A 78 21.26 3.68 8.27
N SER A 79 20.00 4.14 8.39
CA SER A 79 18.87 3.29 8.75
C SER A 79 18.56 2.21 7.69
N TRP A 80 18.77 2.52 6.41
CA TRP A 80 18.48 1.63 5.28
C TRP A 80 19.69 0.79 4.88
N TYR A 81 20.90 1.37 4.81
CA TYR A 81 22.10 0.64 4.38
C TYR A 81 22.59 -0.36 5.44
N LYS A 82 22.48 -0.01 6.73
CA LYS A 82 22.81 -0.88 7.89
C LYS A 82 24.25 -1.42 7.89
N LYS A 83 25.19 -0.76 7.21
CA LYS A 83 26.63 -1.13 7.14
C LYS A 83 27.52 0.08 7.40
N LYS A 84 28.72 -0.20 7.93
CA LYS A 84 29.82 0.78 7.97
C LYS A 84 30.20 1.15 6.55
N HIS A 85 30.46 2.42 6.34
CA HIS A 85 30.67 2.97 5.01
C HIS A 85 31.65 4.12 5.05
N ASP A 86 32.25 4.39 3.89
CA ASP A 86 33.19 5.50 3.72
C ASP A 86 32.45 6.84 3.80
N ALA A 87 32.98 7.78 4.59
CA ALA A 87 32.31 9.05 4.83
C ALA A 87 32.26 9.93 3.57
N ALA A 88 33.32 9.92 2.75
CA ALA A 88 33.41 10.74 1.55
C ALA A 88 32.51 10.20 0.42
N GLU A 89 32.43 8.87 0.27
CA GLU A 89 31.50 8.27 -0.70
C GLU A 89 30.04 8.48 -0.31
N SER A 90 29.71 8.40 0.98
CA SER A 90 28.37 8.71 1.47
C SER A 90 28.01 10.18 1.24
N GLU A 91 28.91 11.11 1.55
CA GLU A 91 28.69 12.54 1.31
C GLU A 91 28.42 12.81 -0.18
N ARG A 92 29.23 12.24 -1.07
CA ARG A 92 29.01 12.35 -2.52
C ARG A 92 27.65 11.80 -2.96
N LEU A 93 27.24 10.66 -2.42
CA LEU A 93 25.92 10.10 -2.71
C LEU A 93 24.80 11.03 -2.23
N LEU A 94 24.87 11.53 -1.00
CA LEU A 94 23.84 12.41 -0.45
C LEU A 94 23.69 13.71 -1.24
N VAL A 95 24.81 14.28 -1.72
CA VAL A 95 24.80 15.44 -2.64
C VAL A 95 24.07 15.09 -3.95
N LEU A 96 24.34 13.92 -4.53
CA LEU A 96 23.68 13.48 -5.78
C LEU A 96 22.17 13.24 -5.60
N LEU A 97 21.75 12.78 -4.42
CA LEU A 97 20.34 12.52 -4.12
C LEU A 97 19.57 13.78 -3.69
N ASP A 98 20.27 14.90 -3.54
CA ASP A 98 19.70 16.24 -3.38
C ASP A 98 18.74 16.35 -2.18
N GLY A 99 19.07 15.65 -1.09
CA GLY A 99 18.30 15.70 0.16
C GLY A 99 16.87 15.15 0.06
N LEU A 100 16.57 14.30 -0.93
CA LEU A 100 15.25 13.69 -1.07
C LEU A 100 15.15 12.40 -0.24
N PRO A 101 14.27 12.34 0.78
CA PRO A 101 14.19 11.18 1.68
C PRO A 101 13.96 9.86 0.98
N LEU A 102 13.06 9.83 -0.01
CA LEU A 102 12.72 8.61 -0.75
C LEU A 102 13.89 8.11 -1.60
N ALA A 103 14.60 9.00 -2.30
CA ALA A 103 15.77 8.63 -3.08
C ALA A 103 16.89 8.06 -2.19
N ILE A 104 17.12 8.67 -1.03
CA ILE A 104 18.09 8.21 -0.04
C ILE A 104 17.71 6.83 0.52
N ALA A 105 16.43 6.64 0.87
CA ALA A 105 15.92 5.36 1.35
C ALA A 105 16.08 4.25 0.29
N GLN A 106 15.73 4.54 -0.96
CA GLN A 106 15.88 3.59 -2.09
C GLN A 106 17.34 3.23 -2.34
N ALA A 107 18.25 4.21 -2.34
CA ALA A 107 19.68 3.96 -2.49
C ALA A 107 20.23 3.10 -1.34
N GLY A 108 19.88 3.43 -0.09
CA GLY A 108 20.27 2.65 1.08
C GLY A 108 19.75 1.21 1.04
N ALA A 109 18.49 1.03 0.65
CA ALA A 109 17.84 -0.28 0.51
C ALA A 109 18.52 -1.12 -0.57
N TYR A 110 18.82 -0.52 -1.73
CA TYR A 110 19.58 -1.18 -2.79
C TYR A 110 20.96 -1.64 -2.29
N LEU A 111 21.72 -0.75 -1.65
CA LEU A 111 23.07 -1.05 -1.15
C LEU A 111 23.04 -2.18 -0.10
N HIS A 112 21.98 -2.22 0.71
CA HIS A 112 21.76 -3.28 1.68
C HIS A 112 21.49 -4.63 1.00
N GLU A 113 20.46 -4.69 0.16
CA GLU A 113 19.94 -5.92 -0.44
C GLU A 113 20.86 -6.49 -1.53
N SER A 114 21.47 -5.64 -2.36
CA SER A 114 22.42 -6.09 -3.41
C SER A 114 23.80 -6.44 -2.86
N GLY A 115 24.16 -5.91 -1.68
CA GLY A 115 25.51 -6.03 -1.11
C GLY A 115 26.59 -5.25 -1.87
N VAL A 116 26.23 -4.48 -2.89
CA VAL A 116 27.16 -3.65 -3.67
C VAL A 116 27.70 -2.51 -2.80
N GLY A 117 28.99 -2.18 -2.99
CA GLY A 117 29.62 -1.04 -2.31
C GLY A 117 29.25 0.32 -2.91
N LEU A 118 29.34 1.38 -2.12
CA LEU A 118 29.01 2.76 -2.51
C LEU A 118 29.70 3.22 -3.79
N ALA A 119 31.01 3.01 -3.91
CA ALA A 119 31.77 3.30 -5.13
C ALA A 119 31.12 2.75 -6.42
N THR A 120 30.65 1.50 -6.37
CA THR A 120 30.04 0.84 -7.51
C THR A 120 28.63 1.36 -7.76
N TYR A 121 27.86 1.61 -6.70
CA TYR A 121 26.54 2.22 -6.81
C TYR A 121 26.59 3.62 -7.45
N LEU A 122 27.54 4.45 -7.06
CA LEU A 122 27.76 5.77 -7.66
C LEU A 122 28.01 5.68 -9.17
N ARG A 123 28.77 4.68 -9.64
CA ARG A 123 28.94 4.44 -11.09
C ARG A 123 27.64 4.02 -11.77
N PHE A 124 26.85 3.15 -11.14
CA PHE A 124 25.54 2.76 -11.68
C PHE A 124 24.62 3.98 -11.79
N TYR A 125 24.62 4.85 -10.78
CA TYR A 125 23.86 6.08 -10.76
C TYR A 125 24.25 7.00 -11.92
N GLU A 126 25.53 7.28 -12.10
CA GLU A 126 26.02 8.14 -13.19
C GLU A 126 25.69 7.59 -14.58
N GLN A 127 25.77 6.26 -14.75
CA GLN A 127 25.40 5.60 -16.01
C GLN A 127 23.89 5.70 -16.30
N GLN A 128 23.05 5.39 -15.31
CA GLN A 128 21.60 5.50 -15.47
C GLN A 128 21.15 6.94 -15.70
N TRP A 129 21.77 7.88 -14.98
CA TRP A 129 21.52 9.30 -15.16
C TRP A 129 21.90 9.77 -16.57
N SER A 130 23.06 9.36 -17.08
CA SER A 130 23.49 9.75 -18.44
C SER A 130 22.54 9.20 -19.50
N ALA A 131 22.13 7.94 -19.38
CA ALA A 131 21.17 7.31 -20.29
C ALA A 131 19.80 8.01 -20.29
N LEU A 132 19.34 8.48 -19.13
CA LEU A 132 18.13 9.30 -19.00
C LEU A 132 18.24 10.64 -19.73
N MET A 133 19.36 11.31 -19.59
CA MET A 133 19.60 12.63 -20.20
C MET A 133 19.67 12.56 -21.73
N GLU A 134 20.06 11.42 -22.29
CA GLU A 134 20.16 11.18 -23.73
C GLU A 134 18.83 10.71 -24.37
N SER A 135 17.82 10.36 -23.56
CA SER A 135 16.55 9.83 -24.04
C SER A 135 15.56 10.94 -24.43
N ASP A 136 15.34 11.13 -25.74
CA ASP A 136 14.30 12.01 -26.31
C ASP A 136 12.85 11.61 -25.91
N HIS A 137 12.66 10.39 -25.40
CA HIS A 137 11.34 9.86 -25.02
C HIS A 137 10.70 10.55 -23.80
N LEU A 138 11.47 11.32 -23.03
CA LEU A 138 10.97 12.09 -21.88
C LEU A 138 10.44 13.48 -22.27
N ALA A 139 10.54 13.88 -23.54
CA ALA A 139 10.05 15.17 -24.02
C ALA A 139 8.52 15.33 -23.92
N ASN A 140 7.77 14.24 -23.75
CA ASN A 140 6.31 14.22 -23.63
C ASN A 140 5.80 13.44 -22.40
N ALA A 141 6.68 13.03 -21.48
CA ALA A 141 6.24 12.34 -20.26
C ALA A 141 5.67 13.36 -19.26
N PRO A 142 4.58 13.05 -18.52
CA PRO A 142 4.05 13.91 -17.45
C PRO A 142 5.08 14.23 -16.34
N LEU A 143 6.23 13.56 -16.37
CA LEU A 143 7.37 13.73 -15.49
C LEU A 143 8.19 15.00 -15.78
N GLN A 144 7.84 15.82 -16.78
CA GLN A 144 8.50 17.11 -17.01
C GLN A 144 8.41 18.05 -15.81
N ASP A 145 7.33 17.94 -15.02
CA ASP A 145 7.11 18.70 -13.79
C ASP A 145 7.66 17.99 -12.53
N TYR A 146 8.41 16.90 -12.69
CA TYR A 146 9.07 16.20 -11.58
C TYR A 146 10.54 16.65 -11.49
N PRO A 147 10.86 17.70 -10.70
CA PRO A 147 12.25 18.17 -10.52
C PRO A 147 13.18 17.11 -9.89
N GLU A 148 12.64 16.00 -9.41
CA GLU A 148 13.31 15.01 -8.55
C GLU A 148 13.74 13.74 -9.32
N ARG A 149 14.55 13.93 -10.37
CA ARG A 149 15.07 12.83 -11.21
C ARG A 149 15.91 11.80 -10.45
N SER A 150 16.42 12.15 -9.27
CA SER A 150 17.15 11.23 -8.39
C SER A 150 16.26 10.08 -7.92
N VAL A 151 14.99 10.33 -7.57
CA VAL A 151 14.02 9.27 -7.18
C VAL A 151 13.79 8.28 -8.33
N TRP A 152 13.61 8.79 -9.55
CA TRP A 152 13.48 7.90 -10.72
C TRP A 152 14.75 7.07 -10.92
N THR A 153 15.92 7.69 -10.78
CA THR A 153 17.20 7.03 -11.02
C THR A 153 17.45 5.92 -9.99
N THR A 154 17.19 6.20 -8.71
CA THR A 154 17.28 5.19 -7.65
C THR A 154 16.26 4.07 -7.83
N TRP A 155 15.03 4.40 -8.23
CA TRP A 155 14.00 3.41 -8.57
C TRP A 155 14.43 2.52 -9.74
N ALA A 156 14.92 3.09 -10.83
CA ALA A 156 15.31 2.36 -12.04
C ALA A 156 16.48 1.41 -11.79
N ILE A 157 17.48 1.83 -11.01
CA ILE A 157 18.60 0.98 -10.58
C ILE A 157 18.09 -0.24 -9.81
N SER A 158 17.19 -0.02 -8.84
CA SER A 158 16.58 -1.10 -8.05
C SER A 158 15.69 -2.01 -8.88
N TYR A 159 14.84 -1.45 -9.73
CA TYR A 159 13.99 -2.20 -10.66
C TYR A 159 14.82 -3.10 -11.56
N GLN A 160 15.91 -2.58 -12.15
CA GLN A 160 16.76 -3.36 -13.04
C GLN A 160 17.49 -4.48 -12.30
N ALA A 161 17.94 -4.24 -11.06
CA ALA A 161 18.54 -5.29 -10.24
C ALA A 161 17.55 -6.41 -9.90
N ILE A 162 16.30 -6.07 -9.57
CA ILE A 162 15.24 -7.07 -9.38
C ILE A 162 14.97 -7.81 -10.68
N ARG A 163 14.79 -7.10 -11.80
CA ARG A 163 14.50 -7.71 -13.11
C ARG A 163 15.57 -8.70 -13.53
N ASN A 164 16.84 -8.37 -13.32
CA ASN A 164 17.97 -9.25 -13.64
C ASN A 164 18.00 -10.53 -12.77
N ARG A 165 17.43 -10.49 -11.57
CA ARG A 165 17.42 -11.61 -10.60
C ARG A 165 16.12 -12.43 -10.64
N HIS A 166 15.00 -11.73 -10.79
CA HIS A 166 13.62 -12.23 -10.70
C HIS A 166 12.72 -11.43 -11.66
N GLU A 167 12.77 -11.76 -12.95
CA GLU A 167 11.99 -11.08 -14.00
C GLU A 167 10.49 -11.05 -13.69
N HIS A 168 9.91 -12.15 -13.22
CA HIS A 168 8.50 -12.22 -12.85
C HIS A 168 8.11 -11.25 -11.71
N THR A 169 8.99 -11.01 -10.75
CA THR A 169 8.75 -10.02 -9.68
C THR A 169 8.80 -8.59 -10.22
N ALA A 170 9.71 -8.29 -11.14
CA ALA A 170 9.74 -7.00 -11.82
C ALA A 170 8.48 -6.81 -12.69
N ASN A 171 8.03 -7.87 -13.37
CA ASN A 171 6.80 -7.86 -14.17
C ASN A 171 5.55 -7.69 -13.31
N LEU A 172 5.54 -8.21 -12.09
CA LEU A 172 4.47 -7.95 -11.11
C LEU A 172 4.35 -6.45 -10.80
N LEU A 173 5.48 -5.76 -10.58
CA LEU A 173 5.47 -4.32 -10.33
C LEU A 173 4.97 -3.53 -11.55
N LEU A 174 5.33 -3.94 -12.76
CA LEU A 174 4.79 -3.32 -13.99
C LEU A 174 3.29 -3.58 -14.13
N LEU A 175 2.82 -4.79 -13.84
CA LEU A 175 1.39 -5.10 -13.86
C LEU A 175 0.62 -4.23 -12.86
N TRP A 176 1.18 -4.02 -11.67
CA TRP A 176 0.60 -3.15 -10.65
C TRP A 176 0.44 -1.70 -11.12
N SER A 177 1.30 -1.19 -12.01
CA SER A 177 1.16 0.17 -12.54
C SER A 177 -0.14 0.43 -13.33
N PHE A 178 -0.85 -0.63 -13.72
CA PHE A 178 -2.15 -0.56 -14.38
C PHE A 178 -3.34 -0.74 -13.43
N LEU A 179 -3.09 -0.96 -12.15
CA LEU A 179 -4.08 -1.15 -11.10
C LEU A 179 -4.02 0.02 -10.12
N ASP A 180 -5.07 0.20 -9.34
CA ASP A 180 -5.01 1.10 -8.19
C ASP A 180 -3.91 0.63 -7.22
N ASN A 181 -3.21 1.58 -6.60
CA ASN A 181 -2.08 1.28 -5.73
C ASN A 181 -2.48 0.52 -4.45
N LYS A 182 -3.78 0.36 -4.18
CA LYS A 182 -4.32 -0.42 -3.05
C LYS A 182 -4.94 -1.77 -3.45
N ASP A 183 -5.13 -2.02 -4.75
CA ASP A 183 -5.95 -3.14 -5.23
C ASP A 183 -5.14 -4.41 -5.59
N LEU A 184 -3.82 -4.41 -5.37
CA LEU A 184 -3.00 -5.58 -5.67
C LEU A 184 -2.93 -6.56 -4.49
N TRP A 185 -3.58 -7.70 -4.66
CA TRP A 185 -3.51 -8.83 -3.73
C TRP A 185 -3.54 -10.17 -4.49
N HIS A 186 -3.08 -11.25 -3.87
CA HIS A 186 -2.87 -12.52 -4.59
C HIS A 186 -4.15 -13.10 -5.20
N GLY A 187 -5.28 -13.06 -4.48
CA GLY A 187 -6.50 -13.69 -4.98
C GLY A 187 -7.16 -12.95 -6.13
N LEU A 188 -6.74 -11.72 -6.48
CA LEU A 188 -7.04 -11.11 -7.77
C LEU A 188 -6.58 -12.03 -8.92
N PHE A 189 -5.38 -12.60 -8.79
CA PHE A 189 -4.84 -13.54 -9.76
C PHE A 189 -5.52 -14.90 -9.69
N ALA A 190 -5.80 -15.39 -8.49
CA ALA A 190 -6.51 -16.66 -8.32
C ALA A 190 -7.90 -16.61 -8.96
N ALA A 191 -8.65 -15.52 -8.75
CA ALA A 191 -9.96 -15.30 -9.35
C ALA A 191 -9.86 -15.19 -10.88
N ALA A 192 -8.90 -14.44 -11.40
CA ALA A 192 -8.68 -14.34 -12.85
C ALA A 192 -8.33 -15.70 -13.48
N CYS A 193 -7.48 -16.49 -12.82
CA CYS A 193 -7.10 -17.83 -13.28
C CYS A 193 -8.27 -18.83 -13.24
N ALA A 194 -9.15 -18.71 -12.23
CA ALA A 194 -10.36 -19.53 -12.12
C ALA A 194 -11.38 -19.18 -13.20
N ALA A 195 -11.54 -17.89 -13.50
CA ALA A 195 -12.52 -17.40 -14.47
C ALA A 195 -12.13 -17.67 -15.94
N SER A 196 -10.82 -17.73 -16.26
CA SER A 196 -10.37 -17.83 -17.66
C SER A 196 -9.05 -18.59 -17.84
N PRO A 197 -9.04 -19.70 -18.59
CA PRO A 197 -7.80 -20.39 -18.98
C PRO A 197 -6.85 -19.53 -19.82
N VAL A 198 -7.37 -18.51 -20.51
CA VAL A 198 -6.55 -17.54 -21.25
C VAL A 198 -5.83 -16.62 -20.28
N ALA A 199 -6.54 -16.11 -19.26
CA ALA A 199 -5.95 -15.29 -18.21
C ALA A 199 -4.87 -16.07 -17.44
N THR A 200 -5.11 -17.34 -17.12
CA THR A 200 -4.11 -18.23 -16.50
C THR A 200 -2.84 -18.30 -17.35
N ARG A 201 -2.96 -18.53 -18.66
CA ARG A 201 -1.79 -18.61 -19.56
C ARG A 201 -1.03 -17.29 -19.63
N MET A 202 -1.75 -16.17 -19.69
CA MET A 202 -1.13 -14.84 -19.74
C MET A 202 -0.42 -14.49 -18.43
N LEU A 203 -1.08 -14.72 -17.29
CA LEU A 203 -0.51 -14.46 -15.97
C LEU A 203 0.68 -15.37 -15.68
N SER A 204 0.58 -16.67 -15.94
CA SER A 204 1.73 -17.58 -15.81
C SER A 204 2.87 -17.23 -16.78
N GLY A 205 2.57 -16.69 -17.96
CA GLY A 205 3.61 -16.19 -18.87
C GLY A 205 4.30 -14.93 -18.35
N TRP A 206 3.55 -14.01 -17.75
CA TRP A 206 4.05 -12.69 -17.34
C TRP A 206 4.70 -12.70 -15.96
N ILE A 207 4.01 -13.26 -14.96
CA ILE A 207 4.41 -13.29 -13.55
C ILE A 207 4.68 -14.71 -13.02
N GLY A 208 4.65 -15.74 -13.88
CA GLY A 208 5.08 -17.08 -13.49
C GLY A 208 4.24 -17.68 -12.36
N ASP A 209 4.93 -18.33 -11.42
CA ASP A 209 4.31 -19.01 -10.27
C ASP A 209 3.67 -18.03 -9.27
N ILE A 210 4.00 -16.73 -9.34
CA ILE A 210 3.37 -15.68 -8.51
C ILE A 210 1.85 -15.68 -8.68
N ALA A 211 1.35 -15.94 -9.89
CA ALA A 211 -0.08 -15.98 -10.16
C ALA A 211 -0.79 -17.12 -9.42
N GLY A 212 -0.12 -18.27 -9.29
CA GLY A 212 -0.71 -19.50 -8.74
C GLY A 212 -0.35 -19.79 -7.29
N SER A 213 0.63 -19.09 -6.73
CA SER A 213 1.18 -19.37 -5.40
C SER A 213 1.25 -18.10 -4.55
N GLU A 214 0.45 -18.08 -3.49
CA GLU A 214 0.44 -17.00 -2.50
C GLU A 214 1.80 -16.87 -1.80
N ILE A 215 2.52 -17.98 -1.66
CA ILE A 215 3.89 -17.99 -1.13
C ILE A 215 4.83 -17.24 -2.08
N GLU A 216 4.75 -17.51 -3.38
CA GLU A 216 5.59 -16.82 -4.37
C GLU A 216 5.19 -15.35 -4.51
N PHE A 217 3.90 -15.02 -4.42
CA PHE A 217 3.44 -13.64 -4.33
C PHE A 217 3.99 -12.93 -3.10
N SER A 218 3.92 -13.55 -1.92
CA SER A 218 4.45 -13.00 -0.67
C SER A 218 5.97 -12.78 -0.74
N ARG A 219 6.70 -13.72 -1.36
CA ARG A 219 8.15 -13.58 -1.62
C ARG A 219 8.45 -12.45 -2.59
N ALA A 220 7.68 -12.32 -3.67
CA ALA A 220 7.81 -11.23 -4.63
C ALA A 220 7.56 -9.87 -3.97
N MET A 221 6.48 -9.74 -3.19
CA MET A 221 6.17 -8.53 -2.43
C MET A 221 7.25 -8.21 -1.40
N GLN A 222 7.80 -9.22 -0.72
CA GLN A 222 8.92 -9.04 0.19
C GLN A 222 10.17 -8.52 -0.53
N LEU A 223 10.50 -9.06 -1.69
CA LEU A 223 11.64 -8.59 -2.48
C LEU A 223 11.45 -7.12 -2.93
N LEU A 224 10.27 -6.76 -3.41
CA LEU A 224 9.95 -5.37 -3.78
C LEU A 224 10.07 -4.42 -2.59
N ARG A 225 9.63 -4.85 -1.39
CA ARG A 225 9.78 -4.09 -0.14
C ARG A 225 11.25 -3.94 0.28
N ASN A 226 12.05 -4.99 0.15
CA ASN A 226 13.47 -4.95 0.52
C ASN A 226 14.26 -3.91 -0.29
N TYR A 227 13.84 -3.63 -1.52
CA TYR A 227 14.40 -2.58 -2.37
C TYR A 227 13.69 -1.20 -2.22
N SER A 228 12.75 -1.08 -1.28
CA SER A 228 11.93 0.12 -1.06
C SER A 228 11.19 0.61 -2.33
N LEU A 229 10.71 -0.34 -3.14
CA LEU A 229 9.89 -0.03 -4.33
C LEU A 229 8.40 -0.02 -4.03
N VAL A 230 7.98 -0.70 -2.96
CA VAL A 230 6.59 -0.81 -2.52
C VAL A 230 6.53 -0.75 -0.99
N GLU A 231 5.45 -0.20 -0.47
CA GLU A 231 5.21 -0.13 0.97
C GLU A 231 4.26 -1.24 1.43
N GLN A 232 4.25 -1.49 2.74
CA GLN A 232 3.27 -2.40 3.34
C GLN A 232 1.91 -1.69 3.38
N VAL A 233 1.05 -1.98 2.40
CA VAL A 233 -0.39 -1.71 2.55
C VAL A 233 -0.88 -2.58 3.71
N GLN A 234 -1.55 -2.00 4.70
CA GLN A 234 -2.18 -2.81 5.74
C GLN A 234 -3.21 -3.72 5.05
N ASP A 235 -3.14 -5.04 5.29
CA ASP A 235 -4.04 -6.05 4.67
C ASP A 235 -5.54 -5.74 4.87
N THR A 236 -5.89 -4.84 5.79
CA THR A 236 -7.24 -4.32 5.97
C THR A 236 -7.80 -3.65 4.71
N ASP A 237 -6.98 -2.94 3.93
CA ASP A 237 -7.46 -2.18 2.77
C ASP A 237 -7.78 -3.10 1.58
N ALA A 238 -7.00 -4.16 1.37
CA ALA A 238 -7.29 -5.19 0.36
C ALA A 238 -8.57 -5.98 0.72
N MET A 239 -8.80 -6.21 2.01
CA MET A 239 -10.00 -6.89 2.51
C MET A 239 -11.27 -6.04 2.36
N HIS A 240 -11.17 -4.73 2.55
CA HIS A 240 -12.25 -3.79 2.28
C HIS A 240 -12.55 -3.65 0.77
N ALA A 241 -11.53 -3.73 -0.09
CA ALA A 241 -11.72 -3.76 -1.55
C ALA A 241 -12.46 -5.03 -2.02
N LEU A 242 -12.14 -6.19 -1.44
CA LEU A 242 -12.88 -7.44 -1.63
C LEU A 242 -14.34 -7.34 -1.22
N ASP A 243 -14.59 -6.66 -0.11
CA ASP A 243 -15.93 -6.46 0.44
C ASP A 243 -16.81 -5.58 -0.45
N PHE A 244 -16.21 -4.68 -1.23
CA PHE A 244 -16.87 -3.84 -2.23
C PHE A 244 -17.13 -4.57 -3.58
N LEU A 245 -16.31 -5.57 -3.93
CA LEU A 245 -16.35 -6.23 -5.24
C LEU A 245 -17.44 -7.30 -5.39
N PHE A 246 -18.01 -7.82 -4.29
CA PHE A 246 -19.02 -8.88 -4.31
C PHE A 246 -20.45 -8.35 -4.08
N THR A 247 -21.03 -7.71 -5.09
CA THR A 247 -22.39 -7.12 -5.03
C THR A 247 -23.52 -7.99 -5.59
N THR A 248 -23.22 -9.18 -6.12
CA THR A 248 -24.21 -10.10 -6.70
C THR A 248 -24.20 -11.46 -6.00
N GLN A 249 -25.38 -12.06 -5.79
CA GLN A 249 -25.57 -13.29 -5.01
C GLN A 249 -24.73 -14.48 -5.49
N ASP A 250 -24.54 -14.62 -6.81
CA ASP A 250 -23.68 -15.67 -7.39
C ASP A 250 -22.20 -15.50 -7.01
N LYS A 251 -21.72 -14.26 -6.91
CA LYS A 251 -20.32 -13.97 -6.55
C LYS A 251 -20.07 -14.07 -5.05
N LEU A 252 -21.11 -13.89 -4.22
CA LEU A 252 -21.02 -14.12 -2.77
C LEU A 252 -20.78 -15.61 -2.46
N ALA A 253 -21.37 -16.52 -3.23
CA ALA A 253 -21.16 -17.96 -3.06
C ALA A 253 -19.73 -18.41 -3.46
N GLU A 254 -19.17 -17.82 -4.53
CA GLU A 254 -17.78 -18.04 -4.92
C GLU A 254 -16.80 -17.49 -3.88
N ALA A 255 -17.07 -16.28 -3.36
CA ALA A 255 -16.29 -15.70 -2.27
C ALA A 255 -16.31 -16.57 -1.00
N GLU A 256 -17.47 -17.14 -0.65
CA GLU A 256 -17.64 -18.03 0.51
C GLU A 256 -16.73 -19.25 0.37
N GLN A 257 -16.78 -19.92 -0.78
CA GLN A 257 -15.94 -21.08 -1.06
C GLN A 257 -14.44 -20.75 -1.01
N MET A 258 -14.05 -19.57 -1.49
CA MET A 258 -12.66 -19.11 -1.44
C MET A 258 -12.19 -18.86 0.00
N TYR A 259 -12.96 -18.12 0.79
CA TYR A 259 -12.63 -17.83 2.19
C TYR A 259 -12.65 -19.08 3.06
N GLU A 260 -13.57 -20.02 2.86
CA GLU A 260 -13.57 -21.32 3.57
C GLU A 260 -12.34 -22.17 3.22
N ARG A 261 -11.86 -22.10 1.99
CA ARG A 261 -10.64 -22.80 1.57
C ARG A 261 -9.39 -22.14 2.16
N ALA A 262 -9.31 -20.81 2.13
CA ALA A 262 -8.22 -20.04 2.74
C ALA A 262 -8.16 -20.29 4.25
N LEU A 263 -9.31 -20.26 4.93
CA LEU A 263 -9.41 -20.48 6.36
C LEU A 263 -8.86 -21.85 6.76
N ARG A 264 -9.23 -22.92 6.04
CA ARG A 264 -8.67 -24.25 6.28
C ARG A 264 -7.15 -24.29 6.11
N GLY A 265 -6.62 -23.66 5.08
CA GLY A 265 -5.18 -23.59 4.84
C GLY A 265 -4.43 -22.84 5.93
N TYR A 266 -4.95 -21.67 6.35
CA TYR A 266 -4.32 -20.88 7.41
C TYR A 266 -4.45 -21.54 8.79
N GLU A 267 -5.57 -22.18 9.11
CA GLU A 267 -5.72 -22.94 10.35
C GLU A 267 -4.71 -24.10 10.44
N GLU A 268 -4.48 -24.80 9.33
CA GLU A 268 -3.55 -25.93 9.27
C GLU A 268 -2.08 -25.47 9.39
N VAL A 269 -1.71 -24.38 8.70
CA VAL A 269 -0.31 -23.95 8.59
C VAL A 269 0.11 -23.00 9.72
N LEU A 270 -0.77 -22.05 10.08
CA LEU A 270 -0.46 -20.95 10.98
C LEU A 270 -1.14 -21.08 12.35
N GLY A 271 -2.15 -21.94 12.45
CA GLY A 271 -2.94 -22.14 13.65
C GLY A 271 -4.15 -21.19 13.76
N PRO A 272 -5.10 -21.51 14.64
CA PRO A 272 -6.41 -20.85 14.72
C PRO A 272 -6.37 -19.41 15.24
N THR A 273 -5.33 -19.03 15.98
CA THR A 273 -5.17 -17.70 16.59
C THR A 273 -4.16 -16.83 15.85
N ASN A 274 -3.63 -17.29 14.71
CA ASN A 274 -2.79 -16.45 13.88
C ASN A 274 -3.61 -15.30 13.30
N ARG A 275 -3.00 -14.12 13.20
CA ARG A 275 -3.65 -12.92 12.67
C ARG A 275 -4.33 -13.17 11.31
N SER A 276 -3.62 -13.80 10.37
CA SER A 276 -4.17 -14.08 9.02
C SER A 276 -5.37 -15.02 9.06
N THR A 277 -5.36 -15.99 9.98
CA THR A 277 -6.49 -16.87 10.22
C THR A 277 -7.70 -16.07 10.74
N LEU A 278 -7.49 -15.19 11.72
CA LEU A 278 -8.56 -14.38 12.33
C LEU A 278 -9.14 -13.35 11.35
N ASP A 279 -8.29 -12.73 10.53
CA ASP A 279 -8.70 -11.81 9.46
C ASP A 279 -9.57 -12.52 8.41
N THR A 280 -9.25 -13.78 8.10
CA THR A 280 -10.07 -14.62 7.20
C THR A 280 -11.41 -14.97 7.81
N VAL A 281 -11.46 -15.25 9.13
CA VAL A 281 -12.72 -15.49 9.85
C VAL A 281 -13.61 -14.24 9.83
N ASP A 282 -13.04 -13.06 10.06
CA ASP A 282 -13.78 -11.78 10.02
C ASP A 282 -14.39 -11.51 8.62
N SER A 283 -13.61 -11.77 7.58
CA SER A 283 -14.07 -11.65 6.18
C SER A 283 -15.24 -12.59 5.87
N LEU A 284 -15.15 -13.85 6.32
CA LEU A 284 -16.23 -14.81 6.16
C LEU A 284 -17.49 -14.41 6.96
N SER A 285 -17.30 -13.79 8.13
CA SER A 285 -18.39 -13.26 8.96
C SER A 285 -19.14 -12.14 8.24
N SER A 286 -18.41 -11.19 7.66
CA SER A 286 -18.96 -10.08 6.88
C SER A 286 -19.69 -10.57 5.63
N LEU A 287 -19.15 -11.62 4.98
CA LEU A 287 -19.80 -12.26 3.85
C LEU A 287 -21.13 -12.92 4.22
N TYR A 288 -21.18 -13.67 5.34
CA TYR A 288 -22.42 -14.25 5.85
C TYR A 288 -23.44 -13.18 6.22
N PHE A 289 -23.00 -12.07 6.80
CA PHE A 289 -23.87 -10.94 7.11
C PHE A 289 -24.51 -10.33 5.85
N LYS A 290 -23.74 -10.20 4.76
CA LYS A 290 -24.25 -9.75 3.45
C LYS A 290 -25.21 -10.73 2.79
N GLN A 291 -25.04 -12.03 3.04
CA GLN A 291 -25.93 -13.08 2.57
C GLN A 291 -27.19 -13.25 3.47
N ASP A 292 -27.36 -12.41 4.49
CA ASP A 292 -28.43 -12.50 5.50
C ASP A 292 -28.40 -13.81 6.33
N LYS A 293 -27.26 -14.50 6.34
CA LYS A 293 -26.96 -15.67 7.17
C LYS A 293 -26.47 -15.21 8.55
N LEU A 294 -27.37 -14.56 9.31
CA LEU A 294 -27.00 -13.83 10.53
C LEU A 294 -26.43 -14.74 11.63
N GLY A 295 -26.93 -15.96 11.78
CA GLY A 295 -26.43 -16.89 12.80
C GLY A 295 -25.00 -17.39 12.51
N GLU A 296 -24.68 -17.60 11.24
CA GLU A 296 -23.34 -17.95 10.78
C GLU A 296 -22.37 -16.78 10.91
N ALA A 297 -22.83 -15.57 10.58
CA ALA A 297 -22.05 -14.34 10.74
C ALA A 297 -21.70 -14.10 12.21
N GLU A 298 -22.68 -14.16 13.12
CA GLU A 298 -22.48 -13.96 14.57
C GLU A 298 -21.43 -14.95 15.11
N LYS A 299 -21.60 -16.24 14.80
CA LYS A 299 -20.68 -17.29 15.26
C LYS A 299 -19.24 -17.04 14.81
N MET A 300 -19.05 -16.54 13.58
CA MET A 300 -17.72 -16.27 13.04
C MET A 300 -17.13 -14.98 13.62
N PHE A 301 -17.93 -13.92 13.80
CA PHE A 301 -17.49 -12.70 14.47
C PHE A 301 -17.03 -12.98 15.91
N GLU A 302 -17.82 -13.72 16.68
CA GLU A 302 -17.44 -14.11 18.05
C GLU A 302 -16.15 -14.94 18.08
N ARG A 303 -15.97 -15.81 17.09
CA ARG A 303 -14.77 -16.63 16.95
C ARG A 303 -13.53 -15.77 16.66
N ALA A 304 -13.64 -14.82 15.73
CA ALA A 304 -12.55 -13.91 15.40
C ALA A 304 -12.18 -13.02 16.60
N LEU A 305 -13.19 -12.49 17.31
CA LEU A 305 -12.99 -11.68 18.50
C LEU A 305 -12.26 -12.45 19.60
N ARG A 306 -12.72 -13.67 19.92
CA ARG A 306 -12.09 -14.54 20.93
C ARG A 306 -10.65 -14.87 20.57
N GLY A 307 -10.37 -15.18 19.31
CA GLY A 307 -9.01 -15.42 18.86
C GLY A 307 -8.12 -14.18 18.97
N TYR A 308 -8.68 -12.99 18.74
CA TYR A 308 -7.97 -11.73 18.99
C TYR A 308 -7.70 -11.50 20.48
N GLU A 309 -8.63 -11.85 21.36
CA GLU A 309 -8.47 -11.80 22.82
C GLU A 309 -7.39 -12.74 23.32
N GLU A 310 -7.36 -13.97 22.82
CA GLU A 310 -6.32 -14.94 23.13
C GLU A 310 -4.94 -14.48 22.66
N ARG A 311 -4.86 -13.84 21.49
CA ARG A 311 -3.59 -13.39 20.90
C ARG A 311 -3.02 -12.13 21.56
N LEU A 312 -3.87 -11.16 21.88
CA LEU A 312 -3.46 -9.81 22.28
C LEU A 312 -3.66 -9.53 23.77
N GLY A 313 -4.53 -10.30 24.45
CA GLY A 313 -5.04 -10.01 25.79
C GLY A 313 -6.23 -9.04 25.74
N SER A 314 -7.21 -9.26 26.62
CA SER A 314 -8.49 -8.54 26.68
C SER A 314 -8.37 -7.01 26.71
N ASP A 315 -7.38 -6.48 27.43
CA ASP A 315 -7.11 -5.04 27.55
C ASP A 315 -6.64 -4.39 26.22
N ARG A 316 -5.95 -5.16 25.38
CA ARG A 316 -5.38 -4.67 24.11
C ARG A 316 -6.33 -4.83 22.94
N VAL A 317 -7.25 -5.80 23.00
CA VAL A 317 -8.27 -6.03 21.97
C VAL A 317 -9.17 -4.82 21.79
N GLN A 318 -9.56 -4.15 22.88
CA GLN A 318 -10.40 -2.94 22.83
C GLN A 318 -9.70 -1.71 22.20
N ARG A 319 -8.42 -1.82 21.85
CA ARG A 319 -7.66 -0.76 21.17
C ARG A 319 -7.07 -1.22 19.83
N TYR A 320 -7.37 -2.47 19.43
CA TYR A 320 -6.88 -3.06 18.20
C TYR A 320 -7.96 -2.97 17.13
N ARG A 321 -7.67 -2.22 16.06
CA ARG A 321 -8.68 -1.80 15.07
C ARG A 321 -9.46 -2.96 14.43
N PRO A 322 -8.84 -4.09 14.00
CA PRO A 322 -9.61 -5.23 13.49
C PRO A 322 -10.62 -5.80 14.50
N ALA A 323 -10.28 -5.85 15.79
CA ALA A 323 -11.21 -6.32 16.81
C ALA A 323 -12.33 -5.31 17.11
N LEU A 324 -12.04 -4.02 17.02
CA LEU A 324 -13.05 -2.96 17.12
C LEU A 324 -14.07 -3.04 15.98
N ASN A 325 -13.62 -3.31 14.76
CA ASN A 325 -14.51 -3.52 13.61
C ASN A 325 -15.44 -4.71 13.83
N ILE A 326 -14.93 -5.83 14.37
CA ILE A 326 -15.75 -7.01 14.71
C ILE A 326 -16.82 -6.65 15.76
N LEU A 327 -16.46 -5.87 16.78
CA LEU A 327 -17.40 -5.41 17.81
C LEU A 327 -18.49 -4.49 17.24
N GLU A 328 -18.14 -3.60 16.30
CA GLU A 328 -19.09 -2.75 15.59
C GLU A 328 -20.04 -3.61 14.73
N SER A 329 -19.51 -4.57 13.97
CA SER A 329 -20.30 -5.51 13.15
C SER A 329 -21.24 -6.39 13.98
N LEU A 330 -20.82 -6.85 15.17
CA LEU A 330 -21.70 -7.55 16.11
C LEU A 330 -22.81 -6.62 16.63
N GLY A 331 -22.48 -5.36 16.90
CA GLY A 331 -23.46 -4.33 17.27
C GLY A 331 -24.53 -4.12 16.19
N ASP A 332 -24.10 -4.01 14.93
CA ASP A 332 -25.00 -3.89 13.77
C ASP A 332 -25.85 -5.15 13.56
N LEU A 333 -25.27 -6.33 13.79
CA LEU A 333 -25.96 -7.62 13.71
C LEU A 333 -27.07 -7.73 14.76
N TYR A 334 -26.82 -7.31 16.00
CA TYR A 334 -27.82 -7.30 17.06
C TYR A 334 -28.85 -6.17 16.96
N ALA A 335 -28.60 -5.18 16.11
CA ALA A 335 -29.54 -4.08 15.85
C ALA A 335 -30.55 -4.40 14.72
N LYS A 336 -30.32 -5.45 13.93
CA LYS A 336 -31.28 -6.03 12.98
C LYS A 336 -32.28 -6.93 13.71
#